data_AF-A0A7C1UGH0-F1
#
_entry.id   AF-A0A7C1UGH0-F1
#
_cell.length_a   1.000
_cell.length_b   1.000
_cell.length_c   1.000
_cell.angle_alpha   90.00
_cell.angle_beta   90.00
_cell.angle_gamma   90.00
#
_symmetry.space_group_name_H-M   'P 1'
#
loop_
_entity.id
_entity.type
_entity.pdbx_description
1 polymer ?
#
loop_
_entity_poly.entity_id
_entity_poly.type
_entity_poly.pdbx_seq_one_letter_code
_entity_poly.pdbx_strand_id
1 'polypeptide(L)'
;MPAPPNPTNSIVVSVVMAVLSVVVWAGPVAAAQTDTEGAAPTTPALVGVIASGEGGYWLIDSRGEVEVVGQAPAPPPPVAIGELSVVSVLGSDPAGPVVLVLEDGSEVTLVASAPDAGDGDPAGGASSEPPAGALSGLIASILIEEGSDVALVPACAGRLAVGFQAGQVLMAGVPWQDLPGAVGAVSSGRLGGVVVMGRPDASVADFLTVLHSAGEVPVLVAVDEEGGRVQRLRDVIGRLPDAASQAEENTPEELRAMVADHARAMAGLGLDMDFAPVIDVGGGPGIGDRAYSDDPVLVAEYGMAFVDGLSAAGITGVVKHFPGHGRASADSHLRLPTTPPLEEMLAVDLEPFRRAIEAGVPAIMVGHLDVPGLTDGRPASLSAEAIDGLLRDQLGFDGLVITDSLDMGAVTARWSTPEAVLAALGAGADIALLGDTTELDEVHSAVVAAVESGELAPARLAEATARVLRIKGLDPCTLAL
;
A
#
# COMPACT_ATOMS: atom_id res chain seq x y z
N MET A 1 -32.39 -32.46 43.42
CA MET A 1 -30.92 -32.61 43.39
C MET A 1 -30.50 -32.71 41.93
N PRO A 2 -29.47 -31.97 41.48
CA PRO A 2 -29.17 -30.57 41.77
C PRO A 2 -29.00 -29.74 40.48
N ALA A 3 -28.94 -28.42 40.64
CA ALA A 3 -28.47 -27.41 39.67
C ALA A 3 -27.07 -26.90 40.13
N PRO A 4 -26.45 -25.87 39.51
CA PRO A 4 -26.01 -25.60 38.13
C PRO A 4 -24.44 -25.54 38.09
N PRO A 5 -23.71 -24.86 37.16
CA PRO A 5 -23.64 -23.39 37.13
C PRO A 5 -23.56 -22.74 35.73
N ASN A 6 -23.59 -21.41 35.75
CA ASN A 6 -23.64 -20.45 34.66
C ASN A 6 -22.22 -19.85 34.40
N PRO A 7 -22.04 -18.76 33.62
CA PRO A 7 -21.38 -18.65 32.32
C PRO A 7 -19.96 -18.01 32.37
N THR A 8 -19.17 -18.06 31.28
CA THR A 8 -18.27 -16.98 30.76
C THR A 8 -17.34 -17.49 29.64
N ASN A 9 -17.07 -16.61 28.66
CA ASN A 9 -15.97 -16.60 27.66
C ASN A 9 -15.75 -17.82 26.74
N SER A 10 -15.99 -17.67 25.44
CA SER A 10 -14.90 -17.44 24.47
C SER A 10 -15.49 -17.33 23.06
N ILE A 11 -15.54 -16.10 22.57
CA ILE A 11 -15.55 -15.79 21.14
C ILE A 11 -14.08 -15.91 20.67
N VAL A 12 -13.90 -16.19 19.37
CA VAL A 12 -12.67 -16.14 18.57
C VAL A 12 -11.86 -17.44 18.49
N VAL A 13 -11.37 -17.65 17.26
CA VAL A 13 -10.35 -18.59 16.76
C VAL A 13 -10.89 -19.85 16.07
N SER A 14 -11.27 -19.66 14.81
CA SER A 14 -11.10 -20.64 13.74
C SER A 14 -10.41 -19.92 12.59
N VAL A 15 -9.66 -20.67 11.75
CA VAL A 15 -8.71 -20.24 10.70
C VAL A 15 -7.32 -20.00 11.31
N VAL A 16 -6.29 -20.85 11.13
CA VAL A 16 -5.66 -21.34 9.89
C VAL A 16 -5.08 -22.75 10.10
N MET A 17 -5.28 -23.68 9.16
CA MET A 17 -4.60 -24.99 9.10
C MET A 17 -4.28 -25.30 7.63
N ALA A 18 -2.98 -25.25 7.28
CA ALA A 18 -2.32 -25.73 6.05
C ALA A 18 -0.93 -25.04 6.03
N VAL A 19 0.26 -25.64 5.91
CA VAL A 19 0.81 -26.90 5.34
C VAL A 19 2.21 -27.03 6.03
N LEU A 20 2.83 -28.16 6.40
CA LEU A 20 3.52 -29.16 5.55
C LEU A 20 4.23 -30.20 6.45
N SER A 21 4.25 -31.45 5.98
CA SER A 21 4.79 -32.64 6.65
C SER A 21 6.32 -32.68 6.72
N VAL A 22 6.89 -33.03 7.88
CA VAL A 22 8.32 -33.42 8.02
C VAL A 22 8.44 -34.94 8.16
N VAL A 23 9.26 -35.55 7.30
CA VAL A 23 9.65 -36.96 7.38
C VAL A 23 10.79 -37.09 8.39
N VAL A 24 10.58 -37.91 9.43
CA VAL A 24 11.56 -38.21 10.48
C VAL A 24 12.58 -39.25 9.98
N TRP A 25 13.87 -38.99 10.18
CA TRP A 25 14.92 -40.02 10.15
C TRP A 25 15.75 -39.95 11.43
N ALA A 26 15.77 -41.04 12.19
CA ALA A 26 16.53 -41.21 13.43
C ALA A 26 17.75 -42.10 13.17
N GLY A 27 18.96 -41.62 13.47
CA GLY A 27 20.18 -42.43 13.49
C GLY A 27 21.47 -41.61 13.62
N PRO A 28 22.50 -42.10 14.33
CA PRO A 28 23.71 -41.34 14.63
C PRO A 28 24.68 -41.37 13.43
N VAL A 29 25.16 -40.21 12.99
CA VAL A 29 26.06 -40.12 11.84
C VAL A 29 27.52 -40.15 12.31
N ALA A 30 28.23 -41.23 11.95
CA ALA A 30 29.68 -41.26 11.85
C ALA A 30 30.10 -40.79 10.44
N ALA A 31 31.19 -40.05 10.37
CA ALA A 31 31.69 -39.37 9.19
C ALA A 31 31.85 -40.30 7.96
N ALA A 32 31.12 -39.97 6.89
CA ALA A 32 31.43 -40.39 5.52
C ALA A 32 30.97 -39.31 4.55
N GLN A 33 31.89 -38.86 3.69
CA GLN A 33 31.63 -37.98 2.55
C GLN A 33 30.74 -38.69 1.53
N THR A 34 29.62 -38.07 1.16
CA THR A 34 28.91 -38.33 -0.10
C THR A 34 28.31 -37.03 -0.62
N ASP A 35 28.61 -36.73 -1.87
CA ASP A 35 28.11 -35.63 -2.68
C ASP A 35 26.59 -35.73 -2.90
N THR A 36 25.86 -34.75 -2.38
CA THR A 36 24.56 -34.29 -2.89
C THR A 36 24.42 -32.80 -2.55
N GLU A 37 24.74 -31.92 -3.50
CA GLU A 37 24.39 -30.49 -3.40
C GLU A 37 22.88 -30.32 -3.59
N GLY A 38 22.13 -30.50 -2.51
CA GLY A 38 20.93 -29.72 -2.27
C GLY A 38 21.37 -28.42 -1.63
N ALA A 39 21.05 -27.28 -2.24
CA ALA A 39 21.37 -25.98 -1.67
C ALA A 39 20.77 -25.87 -0.26
N ALA A 40 21.63 -25.72 0.75
CA ALA A 40 21.19 -25.33 2.08
C ALA A 40 20.41 -24.00 1.96
N PRO A 41 19.33 -23.80 2.74
CA PRO A 41 18.69 -22.50 2.79
C PRO A 41 19.76 -21.44 3.07
N THR A 42 19.91 -20.48 2.16
CA THR A 42 20.93 -19.43 2.23
C THR A 42 20.63 -18.40 3.31
N THR A 43 19.46 -18.51 3.96
CA THR A 43 18.98 -17.62 5.02
C THR A 43 19.15 -18.29 6.38
N PRO A 44 19.84 -17.66 7.33
CA PRO A 44 20.01 -18.22 8.68
C PRO A 44 18.68 -18.17 9.46
N ALA A 45 18.17 -19.34 9.85
CA ALA A 45 17.02 -19.47 10.76
C ALA A 45 17.46 -19.67 12.22
N LEU A 46 16.69 -19.17 13.19
CA LEU A 46 16.91 -19.47 14.62
C LEU A 46 16.43 -20.89 14.94
N VAL A 47 17.32 -21.75 15.43
CA VAL A 47 17.04 -23.18 15.70
C VAL A 47 17.22 -23.58 17.16
N GLY A 48 17.59 -22.64 18.04
CA GLY A 48 17.69 -22.90 19.46
C GLY A 48 17.76 -21.64 20.32
N VAL A 49 17.13 -21.71 21.50
CA VAL A 49 17.19 -20.68 22.56
C VAL A 49 17.50 -21.37 23.88
N ILE A 50 18.56 -20.95 24.57
CA ILE A 50 18.97 -21.51 25.86
C ILE A 50 19.05 -20.38 26.88
N ALA A 51 18.31 -20.48 27.99
CA ALA A 51 18.42 -19.52 29.09
C ALA A 51 19.71 -19.76 29.90
N SER A 52 20.41 -18.68 30.27
CA SER A 52 21.63 -18.77 31.09
C SER A 52 21.38 -18.95 32.58
N GLY A 53 20.14 -18.72 33.04
CA GLY A 53 19.81 -18.68 34.46
C GLY A 53 20.28 -17.40 35.19
N GLU A 54 21.08 -16.56 34.53
CA GLU A 54 21.59 -15.28 35.06
C GLU A 54 20.90 -14.06 34.41
N GLY A 55 19.77 -14.27 33.73
CA GLY A 55 19.04 -13.19 33.04
C GLY A 55 19.55 -12.89 31.62
N GLY A 56 20.24 -13.85 30.99
CA GLY A 56 20.58 -13.82 29.57
C GLY A 56 20.20 -15.09 28.83
N TYR A 57 20.42 -15.10 27.52
CA TYR A 57 20.08 -16.19 26.60
C TYR A 57 21.20 -16.42 25.59
N TRP A 58 21.35 -17.67 25.15
CA TRP A 58 22.11 -18.05 23.98
C TRP A 58 21.15 -18.41 22.84
N LEU A 59 21.26 -17.73 21.72
CA LEU A 59 20.50 -17.97 20.50
C LEU A 59 21.38 -18.73 19.52
N ILE A 60 20.87 -19.83 18.95
CA ILE A 60 21.61 -20.69 18.04
C ILE A 60 20.98 -20.63 16.66
N ASP A 61 21.74 -20.26 15.63
CA ASP A 61 21.25 -20.27 14.25
C ASP A 61 21.42 -21.65 13.57
N SER A 62 20.75 -21.82 12.44
CA SER A 62 20.79 -23.03 11.59
C SER A 62 22.18 -23.40 11.08
N ARG A 63 23.19 -22.53 11.24
CA ARG A 63 24.60 -22.75 10.91
C ARG A 63 25.44 -23.13 12.14
N GLY A 64 24.85 -23.10 13.34
CA GLY A 64 25.49 -23.43 14.61
C GLY A 64 26.21 -22.25 15.27
N GLU A 65 26.02 -21.02 14.78
CA GLU A 65 26.55 -19.82 15.41
C GLU A 65 25.72 -19.45 16.64
N VAL A 66 26.39 -18.96 17.69
CA VAL A 66 25.76 -18.61 18.97
C VAL A 66 25.82 -17.11 19.24
N GLU A 67 24.66 -16.47 19.33
CA GLU A 67 24.52 -15.08 19.77
C GLU A 67 24.15 -15.01 21.27
N VAL A 68 24.79 -14.11 22.00
CA VAL A 68 24.60 -13.92 23.45
C VAL A 68 23.75 -12.68 23.68
N VAL A 69 22.61 -12.84 24.33
CA VAL A 69 21.68 -11.74 24.67
C VAL A 69 21.58 -11.60 26.18
N GLY A 70 21.70 -10.38 26.71
CA GLY A 70 21.61 -10.12 28.16
C GLY A 70 22.85 -10.61 28.93
N GLN A 71 22.67 -10.98 30.22
CA GLN A 71 23.78 -11.35 31.13
C GLN A 71 24.21 -12.82 31.02
N ALA A 72 24.32 -13.37 29.81
CA ALA A 72 24.73 -14.75 29.61
C ALA A 72 26.27 -14.89 29.50
N PRO A 73 26.93 -15.77 30.29
CA PRO A 73 28.38 -15.95 30.21
C PRO A 73 28.80 -16.65 28.90
N ALA A 74 29.92 -16.21 28.32
CA ALA A 74 30.56 -16.90 27.20
C ALA A 74 31.73 -17.78 27.71
N PRO A 75 31.95 -18.99 27.17
CA PRO A 75 31.19 -19.67 26.11
C PRO A 75 29.95 -20.44 26.63
N PRO A 76 28.95 -20.74 25.77
CA PRO A 76 27.77 -21.53 26.15
C PRO A 76 28.16 -22.95 26.62
N PRO A 77 27.33 -23.61 27.46
CA PRO A 77 27.52 -25.01 27.79
C PRO A 77 27.45 -25.87 26.51
N PRO A 78 28.16 -27.01 26.43
CA PRO A 78 28.07 -27.90 25.28
C PRO A 78 26.66 -28.49 25.20
N VAL A 79 25.85 -27.98 24.28
CA VAL A 79 24.46 -28.43 24.06
C VAL A 79 24.42 -29.30 22.81
N ALA A 80 23.76 -30.45 22.92
CA ALA A 80 23.39 -31.25 21.76
C ALA A 80 22.24 -30.52 21.06
N ILE A 81 22.45 -30.08 19.81
CA ILE A 81 21.41 -29.40 19.03
C ILE A 81 20.26 -30.38 18.80
N GLY A 82 19.15 -30.14 19.48
CA GLY A 82 17.91 -30.88 19.36
C GLY A 82 16.89 -30.40 20.39
N GLU A 83 15.70 -30.04 19.90
CA GLU A 83 14.42 -29.89 20.63
C GLU A 83 13.88 -28.51 21.03
N LEU A 84 14.33 -27.35 20.51
CA LEU A 84 13.50 -26.14 20.67
C LEU A 84 13.52 -25.24 19.43
N SER A 85 12.46 -25.36 18.62
CA SER A 85 12.18 -24.51 17.46
C SER A 85 11.26 -23.34 17.89
N VAL A 86 11.51 -22.13 17.40
CA VAL A 86 10.62 -20.97 17.61
C VAL A 86 9.48 -21.05 16.60
N VAL A 87 8.23 -20.92 17.07
CA VAL A 87 7.02 -21.02 16.22
C VAL A 87 6.40 -19.66 15.92
N SER A 88 6.61 -18.67 16.79
CA SER A 88 6.20 -17.29 16.52
C SER A 88 6.97 -16.29 17.38
N VAL A 89 7.15 -15.09 16.85
CA VAL A 89 7.73 -13.94 17.57
C VAL A 89 6.65 -12.90 17.80
N LEU A 90 6.42 -12.53 19.06
CA LEU A 90 5.51 -11.46 19.45
C LEU A 90 6.36 -10.27 19.92
N GLY A 91 6.31 -9.16 19.18
CA GLY A 91 7.07 -7.95 19.49
C GLY A 91 6.17 -6.72 19.63
N SER A 92 6.49 -5.86 20.61
CA SER A 92 6.03 -4.48 20.65
C SER A 92 7.27 -3.60 20.78
N ASP A 93 7.64 -2.89 19.72
CA ASP A 93 8.79 -1.95 19.62
C ASP A 93 10.19 -2.63 19.50
N PRO A 94 11.10 -2.18 18.60
CA PRO A 94 12.51 -2.58 18.58
C PRO A 94 13.29 -2.35 19.90
N ALA A 95 12.78 -1.51 20.81
CA ALA A 95 13.33 -1.32 22.16
C ALA A 95 12.57 -2.08 23.27
N GLY A 96 11.47 -2.77 22.93
CA GLY A 96 10.61 -3.47 23.88
C GLY A 96 10.96 -4.95 24.08
N PRO A 97 10.29 -5.63 25.02
CA PRO A 97 10.50 -7.05 25.24
C PRO A 97 10.01 -7.87 24.03
N VAL A 98 10.88 -8.73 23.50
CA VAL A 98 10.51 -9.69 22.45
C VAL A 98 10.07 -10.98 23.13
N VAL A 99 8.87 -11.46 22.84
CA VAL A 99 8.37 -12.75 23.35
C VAL A 99 8.49 -13.79 22.26
N LEU A 100 9.29 -14.82 22.48
CA LEU A 100 9.39 -15.99 21.62
C LEU A 100 8.42 -17.06 22.13
N VAL A 101 7.61 -17.63 21.24
CA VAL A 101 6.77 -18.80 21.54
C VAL A 101 7.45 -20.04 20.98
N LEU A 102 7.71 -21.02 21.84
CA LEU A 102 8.38 -22.28 21.48
C LEU A 102 7.37 -23.35 21.06
N GLU A 103 7.83 -24.40 20.37
CA GLU A 103 6.98 -25.54 19.93
C GLU A 103 6.23 -26.24 21.08
N ASP A 104 6.75 -26.20 22.29
CA ASP A 104 6.09 -26.75 23.49
C ASP A 104 5.04 -25.81 24.11
N GLY A 105 4.81 -24.65 23.49
CA GLY A 105 3.88 -23.61 23.93
C GLY A 105 4.42 -22.72 25.05
N SER A 106 5.69 -22.85 25.42
CA SER A 106 6.32 -21.95 26.40
C SER A 106 6.67 -20.60 25.78
N GLU A 107 6.53 -19.54 26.58
CA GLU A 107 6.87 -18.17 26.20
C GLU A 107 8.19 -17.76 26.85
N VAL A 108 9.11 -17.26 26.03
CA VAL A 108 10.41 -16.73 26.46
C VAL A 108 10.46 -15.23 26.19
N THR A 109 10.50 -14.43 27.25
CA THR A 109 10.63 -12.97 27.14
C THR A 109 12.10 -12.56 27.12
N LEU A 110 12.56 -12.04 25.99
CA LEU A 110 13.84 -11.38 25.82
C LEU A 110 13.68 -9.91 26.20
N VAL A 111 14.35 -9.47 27.28
CA VAL A 111 14.33 -8.07 27.73
C VAL A 111 15.72 -7.48 27.50
N ALA A 112 15.82 -6.42 26.69
CA ALA A 112 17.04 -5.65 26.57
C ALA A 112 17.36 -4.99 27.92
N SER A 113 18.49 -5.35 28.53
CA SER A 113 18.92 -4.70 29.77
C SER A 113 19.52 -3.33 29.43
N ALA A 114 18.94 -2.24 29.92
CA ALA A 114 19.56 -0.93 29.85
C ALA A 114 20.79 -0.86 30.78
N PRO A 115 21.89 -0.18 30.41
CA PRO A 115 23.00 0.02 31.33
C PRO A 115 22.62 1.02 32.44
N ASP A 116 23.02 0.73 33.67
CA ASP A 116 22.85 1.57 34.86
C ASP A 116 23.37 3.00 34.63
N ALA A 117 22.56 4.00 35.00
CA ALA A 117 22.94 5.41 34.99
C ALA A 117 23.91 5.72 36.14
N GLY A 118 25.10 6.23 35.82
CA GLY A 118 26.08 6.75 36.78
C GLY A 118 26.74 8.03 36.28
N ASP A 119 26.76 9.05 37.16
CA ASP A 119 27.23 10.44 37.00
C ASP A 119 28.52 10.68 36.18
N GLY A 120 28.54 11.74 35.34
CA GLY A 120 29.77 12.44 34.91
C GLY A 120 29.76 13.08 33.51
N ASP A 121 29.86 14.42 33.47
CA ASP A 121 29.84 15.37 32.32
C ASP A 121 31.09 15.28 31.37
N PRO A 122 31.25 16.07 30.27
CA PRO A 122 31.23 15.59 28.89
C PRO A 122 32.51 15.90 28.09
N ALA A 123 33.00 15.01 27.22
CA ALA A 123 33.93 15.41 26.14
C ALA A 123 34.12 14.34 25.06
N GLY A 124 33.64 14.64 23.85
CA GLY A 124 34.36 14.45 22.58
C GLY A 124 34.43 13.05 21.95
N GLY A 125 34.20 13.01 20.63
CA GLY A 125 34.80 12.03 19.72
C GLY A 125 33.82 11.06 19.07
N ALA A 126 33.73 11.13 17.74
CA ALA A 126 32.93 10.26 16.91
C ALA A 126 33.46 8.81 16.86
N SER A 127 32.57 7.85 17.12
CA SER A 127 32.51 6.50 16.52
C SER A 127 31.19 5.86 16.96
N SER A 128 30.19 5.79 16.08
CA SER A 128 28.91 5.16 16.38
C SER A 128 28.97 3.66 16.09
N GLU A 129 29.56 2.88 16.99
CA GLU A 129 29.11 1.49 17.16
C GLU A 129 27.76 1.51 17.90
N PRO A 130 26.78 0.70 17.49
CA PRO A 130 25.51 0.61 18.20
C PRO A 130 25.76 0.05 19.62
N PRO A 131 24.98 0.48 20.63
CA PRO A 131 25.19 0.05 22.01
C PRO A 131 25.02 -1.46 22.16
N ALA A 132 25.84 -2.08 23.02
CA ALA A 132 25.66 -3.46 23.44
C ALA A 132 24.28 -3.62 24.10
N GLY A 133 23.36 -4.29 23.40
CA GLY A 133 21.96 -4.39 23.77
C GLY A 133 20.97 -4.10 22.64
N ALA A 134 21.42 -3.57 21.49
CA ALA A 134 20.62 -3.56 20.27
C ALA A 134 20.50 -4.98 19.73
N LEU A 135 19.27 -5.43 19.44
CA LEU A 135 19.03 -6.68 18.71
C LEU A 135 19.77 -6.61 17.38
N SER A 136 20.85 -7.36 17.23
CA SER A 136 21.70 -7.35 16.03
C SER A 136 21.56 -8.66 15.27
N GLY A 137 21.81 -8.61 13.95
CA GLY A 137 21.96 -9.80 13.12
C GLY A 137 20.67 -10.60 12.93
N LEU A 138 20.37 -11.55 13.80
CA LEU A 138 19.46 -12.66 13.53
C LEU A 138 17.99 -12.34 13.85
N ILE A 139 17.70 -11.68 14.97
CA ILE A 139 16.32 -11.34 15.38
C ILE A 139 15.71 -10.28 14.46
N ALA A 140 16.51 -9.30 14.02
CA ALA A 140 16.07 -8.29 13.05
C ALA A 140 15.72 -8.94 11.70
N SER A 141 16.50 -9.91 11.22
CA SER A 141 16.22 -10.62 9.98
C SER A 141 14.95 -11.48 10.07
N ILE A 142 14.70 -12.12 11.22
CA ILE A 142 13.50 -12.96 11.43
C ILE A 142 12.22 -12.11 11.56
N LEU A 143 12.29 -10.95 12.23
CA LEU A 143 11.15 -10.02 12.35
C LEU A 143 10.71 -9.42 11.01
N ILE A 144 11.63 -9.29 10.06
CA ILE A 144 11.40 -8.74 8.72
C ILE A 144 10.78 -9.78 7.77
N GLU A 145 11.09 -11.07 7.89
CA GLU A 145 10.59 -12.08 6.93
C GLU A 145 9.32 -12.83 7.39
N GLU A 146 9.00 -12.93 8.68
CA GLU A 146 7.80 -13.63 9.16
C GLU A 146 6.67 -12.67 9.58
N GLY A 147 6.08 -11.95 8.63
CA GLY A 147 4.67 -11.53 8.68
C GLY A 147 4.26 -10.46 9.71
N SER A 148 5.19 -9.68 10.26
CA SER A 148 4.86 -8.60 11.22
C SER A 148 4.37 -7.28 10.57
N ASP A 149 4.69 -7.05 9.29
CA ASP A 149 4.39 -5.77 8.60
C ASP A 149 2.89 -5.54 8.33
N VAL A 150 2.09 -6.58 8.10
CA VAL A 150 0.70 -6.42 7.63
C VAL A 150 -0.24 -5.84 8.70
N ALA A 151 0.05 -6.08 10.00
CA ALA A 151 -0.79 -5.60 11.11
C ALA A 151 -0.21 -4.36 11.83
N LEU A 152 1.12 -4.15 11.78
CA LEU A 152 1.77 -3.06 12.49
C LEU A 152 1.59 -1.71 11.78
N VAL A 153 1.64 -1.68 10.45
CA VAL A 153 1.60 -0.44 9.67
C VAL A 153 0.26 0.30 9.83
N PRO A 154 -0.93 -0.35 9.72
CA PRO A 154 -2.20 0.32 9.99
C PRO A 154 -2.34 0.76 11.46
N ALA A 155 -1.81 -0.03 12.41
CA ALA A 155 -1.86 0.31 13.83
C ALA A 155 -1.04 1.58 14.15
N CYS A 156 0.12 1.76 13.50
CA CYS A 156 0.91 2.97 13.61
C CYS A 156 0.21 4.17 12.97
N ALA A 157 -0.35 4.01 11.76
CA ALA A 157 -1.10 5.08 11.10
C ALA A 157 -2.28 5.56 11.96
N GLY A 158 -2.94 4.64 12.67
CA GLY A 158 -4.03 4.96 13.60
C GLY A 158 -3.63 5.79 14.83
N ARG A 159 -2.33 5.94 15.12
CA ARG A 159 -1.82 6.81 16.21
C ARG A 159 -1.66 8.26 15.77
N LEU A 160 -1.62 8.53 14.47
CA LEU A 160 -1.53 9.89 13.93
C LEU A 160 -2.81 10.66 14.25
N ALA A 161 -2.73 11.99 14.33
CA ALA A 161 -3.91 12.81 14.56
C ALA A 161 -5.00 12.54 13.50
N VAL A 162 -6.26 12.38 13.93
CA VAL A 162 -7.39 12.07 13.02
C VAL A 162 -7.52 13.11 11.90
N GLY A 163 -7.32 14.39 12.22
CA GLY A 163 -7.30 15.45 11.22
C GLY A 163 -6.18 15.28 10.19
N PHE A 164 -5.00 14.80 10.58
CA PHE A 164 -3.93 14.50 9.63
C PHE A 164 -4.29 13.31 8.74
N GLN A 165 -4.78 12.22 9.33
CA GLN A 165 -5.25 11.03 8.59
C GLN A 165 -6.34 11.41 7.56
N ALA A 166 -7.32 12.21 7.99
CA ALA A 166 -8.39 12.72 7.13
C ALA A 166 -7.87 13.53 5.94
N GLY A 167 -6.79 14.29 6.12
CA GLY A 167 -6.16 14.98 5.00
C GLY A 167 -5.41 14.05 4.06
N GLN A 168 -4.75 12.99 4.57
CA GLN A 168 -3.99 12.05 3.72
C GLN A 168 -4.86 11.30 2.71
N VAL A 169 -6.11 11.03 3.05
CA VAL A 169 -7.07 10.33 2.18
C VAL A 169 -7.81 11.26 1.20
N LEU A 170 -7.43 12.54 1.14
CA LEU A 170 -8.01 13.52 0.22
C LEU A 170 -6.97 13.96 -0.81
N MET A 171 -7.39 13.94 -2.07
CA MET A 171 -6.66 14.50 -3.20
C MET A 171 -7.58 15.44 -3.97
N ALA A 172 -7.07 16.57 -4.46
CA ALA A 172 -7.89 17.56 -5.16
C ALA A 172 -7.28 18.01 -6.48
N GLY A 173 -8.12 18.22 -7.50
CA GLY A 173 -7.74 18.94 -8.70
C GLY A 173 -7.38 20.38 -8.39
N VAL A 174 -6.23 20.84 -8.88
CA VAL A 174 -5.80 22.24 -8.72
C VAL A 174 -5.38 22.79 -10.08
N PRO A 175 -6.03 23.87 -10.58
CA PRO A 175 -5.51 24.59 -11.74
C PRO A 175 -4.05 24.95 -11.51
N TRP A 176 -3.17 24.67 -12.47
CA TRP A 176 -1.72 24.78 -12.22
C TRP A 176 -1.28 26.17 -11.76
N GLN A 177 -1.98 27.24 -12.15
CA GLN A 177 -1.72 28.61 -11.69
C GLN A 177 -2.06 28.83 -10.21
N ASP A 178 -2.96 28.01 -9.67
CA ASP A 178 -3.47 28.09 -8.31
C ASP A 178 -2.80 27.07 -7.37
N LEU A 179 -1.83 26.28 -7.85
CA LEU A 179 -0.99 25.39 -7.03
C LEU A 179 -0.39 26.08 -5.79
N PRO A 180 0.11 27.33 -5.86
CA PRO A 180 0.53 28.05 -4.66
C PRO A 180 -0.56 28.24 -3.60
N GLY A 181 -1.84 28.26 -4.00
CA GLY A 181 -2.98 28.34 -3.09
C GLY A 181 -3.18 27.07 -2.26
N ALA A 182 -2.73 25.90 -2.75
CA ALA A 182 -2.84 24.64 -2.03
C ALA A 182 -1.80 24.47 -0.89
N VAL A 183 -0.74 25.29 -0.87
CA VAL A 183 0.36 25.22 0.11
C VAL A 183 -0.16 25.28 1.56
N GLY A 184 -1.17 26.10 1.85
CA GLY A 184 -1.75 26.19 3.19
C GLY A 184 -2.46 24.91 3.64
N ALA A 185 -3.16 24.24 2.72
CA ALA A 185 -3.83 22.96 3.01
C ALA A 185 -2.81 21.82 3.17
N VAL A 186 -1.79 21.78 2.32
CA VAL A 186 -0.70 20.79 2.39
C VAL A 186 0.11 20.94 3.68
N SER A 187 0.58 22.16 3.98
CA SER A 187 1.39 22.43 5.16
C SER A 187 0.68 22.14 6.49
N SER A 188 -0.65 22.29 6.52
CA SER A 188 -1.48 21.94 7.69
C SER A 188 -1.90 20.47 7.74
N GLY A 189 -1.47 19.65 6.78
CA GLY A 189 -1.82 18.23 6.69
C GLY A 189 -3.27 17.96 6.34
N ARG A 190 -4.01 18.96 5.83
CA ARG A 190 -5.43 18.83 5.44
C ARG A 190 -5.64 18.30 4.01
N LEU A 191 -4.57 18.23 3.22
CA LEU A 191 -4.59 17.70 1.86
C LEU A 191 -3.37 16.82 1.62
N GLY A 192 -3.62 15.55 1.27
CA GLY A 192 -2.60 14.52 1.07
C GLY A 192 -2.07 14.45 -0.35
N GLY A 193 -2.85 14.93 -1.31
CA GLY A 193 -2.46 14.95 -2.73
C GLY A 193 -3.08 16.10 -3.53
N VAL A 194 -2.44 16.45 -4.64
CA VAL A 194 -2.93 17.41 -5.63
C VAL A 194 -2.85 16.81 -7.02
N VAL A 195 -3.82 17.14 -7.88
CA VAL A 195 -3.79 16.80 -9.31
C VAL A 195 -3.54 18.08 -10.09
N VAL A 196 -2.53 18.10 -10.95
CA VAL A 196 -2.21 19.27 -11.78
C VAL A 196 -3.22 19.39 -12.92
N MET A 197 -4.06 20.41 -12.86
CA MET A 197 -5.11 20.66 -13.84
C MET A 197 -4.74 21.75 -14.86
N GLY A 198 -5.39 21.69 -16.02
CA GLY A 198 -5.24 22.69 -17.08
C GLY A 198 -4.10 22.35 -18.06
N ARG A 199 -3.36 23.37 -18.49
CA ARG A 199 -2.24 23.27 -19.43
C ARG A 199 -1.04 24.02 -18.85
N PRO A 200 -0.23 23.37 -17.99
CA PRO A 200 0.94 24.00 -17.41
C PRO A 200 1.97 24.40 -18.46
N ASP A 201 2.76 25.42 -18.12
CA ASP A 201 4.05 25.68 -18.76
C ASP A 201 5.20 25.16 -17.88
N ALA A 202 6.45 25.40 -18.30
CA ALA A 202 7.62 24.91 -17.60
C ALA A 202 7.77 25.44 -16.15
N SER A 203 7.09 26.54 -15.78
CA SER A 203 7.12 27.07 -14.41
C SER A 203 6.40 26.20 -13.39
N VAL A 204 5.62 25.21 -13.84
CA VAL A 204 4.96 24.25 -12.95
C VAL A 204 5.95 23.56 -12.00
N ALA A 205 7.18 23.29 -12.45
CA ALA A 205 8.21 22.66 -11.63
C ALA A 205 8.57 23.49 -10.38
N ASP A 206 8.58 24.82 -10.50
CA ASP A 206 8.85 25.70 -9.37
C ASP A 206 7.72 25.63 -8.34
N PHE A 207 6.46 25.56 -8.79
CA PHE A 207 5.30 25.41 -7.89
C PHE A 207 5.27 24.05 -7.21
N LEU A 208 5.59 22.98 -7.93
CA LEU A 208 5.65 21.63 -7.37
C LEU A 208 6.78 21.50 -6.35
N THR A 209 7.93 22.11 -6.59
CA THR A 209 9.04 22.17 -5.61
C THR A 209 8.60 22.82 -4.29
N VAL A 210 7.84 23.92 -4.38
CA VAL A 210 7.29 24.60 -3.19
C VAL A 210 6.27 23.72 -2.47
N LEU A 211 5.37 23.07 -3.21
CA LEU A 211 4.35 22.19 -2.63
C LEU A 211 4.96 20.98 -1.91
N HIS A 212 5.96 20.35 -2.50
CA HIS A 212 6.70 19.23 -1.89
C HIS A 212 7.38 19.61 -0.57
N SER A 213 7.79 20.87 -0.44
CA SER A 213 8.47 21.39 0.75
C SER A 213 7.52 22.01 1.78
N ALA A 214 6.21 22.00 1.53
CA ALA A 214 5.25 22.77 2.33
C ALA A 214 4.94 22.14 3.70
N GLY A 215 4.97 20.80 3.81
CA GLY A 215 4.60 20.07 5.02
C GLY A 215 5.67 19.04 5.43
N GLU A 216 5.54 18.51 6.66
CA GLU A 216 6.45 17.47 7.17
C GLU A 216 6.31 16.14 6.40
N VAL A 217 5.10 15.86 5.90
CA VAL A 217 4.83 14.76 4.99
C VAL A 217 4.65 15.32 3.58
N PRO A 218 5.45 14.88 2.60
CA PRO A 218 5.31 15.30 1.21
C PRO A 218 3.89 15.07 0.68
N VAL A 219 3.42 15.99 -0.16
CA VAL A 219 2.15 15.84 -0.90
C VAL A 219 2.37 14.91 -2.09
N LEU A 220 1.38 14.08 -2.42
CA LEU A 220 1.39 13.37 -3.70
C LEU A 220 0.98 14.32 -4.82
N VAL A 221 1.79 14.43 -5.87
CA VAL A 221 1.48 15.23 -7.04
C VAL A 221 1.15 14.31 -8.22
N ALA A 222 -0.12 14.33 -8.62
CA ALA A 222 -0.65 13.55 -9.73
C ALA A 222 -0.93 14.42 -10.97
N VAL A 223 -1.06 13.77 -12.12
CA VAL A 223 -1.46 14.39 -13.40
C VAL A 223 -2.24 13.39 -14.25
N ASP A 224 -3.04 13.86 -15.19
CA ASP A 224 -3.58 13.03 -16.28
C ASP A 224 -2.69 13.13 -17.53
N GLU A 225 -1.73 12.22 -17.69
CA GLU A 225 -0.77 12.23 -18.80
C GLU A 225 -0.89 10.98 -19.69
N GLU A 226 -2.13 10.58 -20.02
CA GLU A 226 -2.44 9.41 -20.87
C GLU A 226 -1.89 9.54 -22.31
N GLY A 227 -1.90 10.77 -22.82
CA GLY A 227 -1.65 11.09 -24.23
C GLY A 227 -2.91 11.53 -24.98
N GLY A 228 -2.73 11.90 -26.25
CA GLY A 228 -3.84 12.33 -27.10
C GLY A 228 -4.56 13.58 -26.56
N ARG A 229 -5.86 13.44 -26.29
CA ARG A 229 -6.70 14.53 -25.76
C ARG A 229 -6.64 14.69 -24.24
N VAL A 230 -6.15 13.68 -23.52
CA VAL A 230 -5.97 13.69 -22.07
C VAL A 230 -4.48 13.70 -21.76
N GLN A 231 -3.88 14.87 -21.97
CA GLN A 231 -2.46 15.10 -21.77
C GLN A 231 -2.25 16.55 -21.32
N ARG A 232 -1.81 16.75 -20.08
CA ARG A 232 -1.63 18.09 -19.50
C ARG A 232 -0.29 18.71 -19.89
N LEU A 233 0.77 17.90 -19.94
CA LEU A 233 2.16 18.37 -20.05
C LEU A 233 2.65 18.48 -21.50
N ARG A 234 1.75 18.39 -22.49
CA ARG A 234 2.10 18.37 -23.92
C ARG A 234 2.94 19.56 -24.40
N ASP A 235 2.73 20.73 -23.78
CA ASP A 235 3.42 21.97 -24.13
C ASP A 235 4.74 22.16 -23.34
N VAL A 236 5.03 21.24 -22.39
CA VAL A 236 6.21 21.26 -21.51
C VAL A 236 7.20 20.15 -21.90
N ILE A 237 6.73 18.92 -22.03
CA ILE A 237 7.58 17.73 -22.23
C ILE A 237 7.28 16.98 -23.54
N GLY A 238 6.41 17.55 -24.39
CA GLY A 238 6.11 17.01 -25.72
C GLY A 238 4.84 16.15 -25.74
N ARG A 239 4.36 15.85 -26.95
CA ARG A 239 3.08 15.16 -27.18
C ARG A 239 3.26 13.64 -27.15
N LEU A 240 2.36 12.96 -26.45
CA LEU A 240 2.12 11.52 -26.61
C LEU A 240 0.91 11.29 -27.55
N PRO A 241 0.95 10.28 -28.43
CA PRO A 241 -0.25 9.83 -29.16
C PRO A 241 -1.36 9.38 -28.21
N ASP A 242 -2.61 9.33 -28.67
CA ASP A 242 -3.68 8.64 -27.95
C ASP A 242 -3.41 7.12 -27.87
N ALA A 243 -4.07 6.43 -26.94
CA ALA A 243 -3.81 5.01 -26.65
C ALA A 243 -4.01 4.10 -27.88
N ALA A 244 -5.04 4.36 -28.69
CA ALA A 244 -5.26 3.62 -29.92
C ALA A 244 -4.07 3.76 -30.88
N SER A 245 -3.58 4.99 -31.08
CA SER A 245 -2.40 5.25 -31.91
C SER A 245 -1.11 4.69 -31.29
N GLN A 246 -0.97 4.73 -29.96
CA GLN A 246 0.17 4.12 -29.25
C GLN A 246 0.26 2.61 -29.58
N ALA A 247 -0.87 1.89 -29.56
CA ALA A 247 -0.92 0.47 -29.90
C ALA A 247 -0.76 0.19 -31.40
N GLU A 248 -1.29 1.05 -32.28
CA GLU A 248 -1.15 0.87 -33.73
C GLU A 248 0.29 1.10 -34.21
N GLU A 249 0.99 2.07 -33.62
CA GLU A 249 2.29 2.55 -34.11
C GLU A 249 3.48 1.88 -33.43
N ASN A 250 3.29 1.23 -32.28
CA ASN A 250 4.38 0.72 -31.45
C ASN A 250 4.12 -0.72 -31.00
N THR A 251 5.18 -1.50 -30.85
CA THR A 251 5.16 -2.70 -30.01
C THR A 251 5.10 -2.31 -28.52
N PRO A 252 4.68 -3.22 -27.62
CA PRO A 252 4.69 -2.95 -26.17
C PRO A 252 6.07 -2.55 -25.63
N GLU A 253 7.15 -3.14 -26.13
CA GLU A 253 8.52 -2.77 -25.73
C GLU A 253 8.87 -1.33 -26.15
N GLU A 254 8.49 -0.93 -27.37
CA GLU A 254 8.68 0.44 -27.86
C GLU A 254 7.82 1.45 -27.08
N LEU A 255 6.57 1.09 -26.73
CA LEU A 255 5.73 1.91 -25.86
C LEU A 255 6.36 2.07 -24.48
N ARG A 256 6.82 0.98 -23.86
CA ARG A 256 7.49 1.03 -22.54
C ARG A 256 8.69 1.98 -22.57
N ALA A 257 9.53 1.91 -23.60
CA ALA A 257 10.67 2.82 -23.75
C ALA A 257 10.24 4.29 -23.93
N MET A 258 9.24 4.54 -24.79
CA MET A 258 8.68 5.88 -25.00
C MET A 258 8.12 6.47 -23.71
N VAL A 259 7.33 5.69 -22.96
CA VAL A 259 6.74 6.13 -21.68
C VAL A 259 7.82 6.32 -20.63
N ALA A 260 8.86 5.49 -20.58
CA ALA A 260 9.97 5.69 -19.65
C ALA A 260 10.73 7.01 -19.91
N ASP A 261 10.92 7.39 -21.17
CA ASP A 261 11.52 8.67 -21.54
C ASP A 261 10.64 9.85 -21.10
N HIS A 262 9.33 9.75 -21.34
CA HIS A 262 8.35 10.76 -20.93
C HIS A 262 8.23 10.89 -19.41
N ALA A 263 8.17 9.76 -18.71
CA ALA A 263 8.07 9.69 -17.26
C ALA A 263 9.31 10.26 -16.55
N ARG A 264 10.51 10.13 -17.14
CA ARG A 264 11.71 10.82 -16.61
C ARG A 264 11.58 12.34 -16.70
N ALA A 265 10.93 12.86 -17.74
CA ALA A 265 10.65 14.29 -17.84
C ALA A 265 9.59 14.71 -16.81
N MET A 266 8.56 13.89 -16.56
CA MET A 266 7.57 14.11 -15.50
C MET A 266 8.22 14.14 -14.10
N ALA A 267 9.06 13.15 -13.78
CA ALA A 267 9.80 13.11 -12.52
C ALA A 267 10.69 14.35 -12.35
N GLY A 268 11.32 14.82 -13.44
CA GLY A 268 12.10 16.06 -13.46
C GLY A 268 11.30 17.33 -13.16
N LEU A 269 9.98 17.32 -13.35
CA LEU A 269 9.08 18.42 -12.95
C LEU A 269 8.57 18.28 -11.51
N GLY A 270 8.78 17.12 -10.86
CA GLY A 270 8.31 16.85 -9.50
C GLY A 270 6.91 16.19 -9.43
N LEU A 271 6.49 15.49 -10.49
CA LEU A 271 5.32 14.61 -10.44
C LEU A 271 5.69 13.28 -9.78
N ASP A 272 4.76 12.69 -9.03
CA ASP A 272 4.93 11.39 -8.36
C ASP A 272 4.03 10.31 -8.95
N MET A 273 2.90 10.72 -9.53
CA MET A 273 1.84 9.83 -9.95
C MET A 273 1.24 10.28 -11.29
N ASP A 274 0.86 9.30 -12.11
CA ASP A 274 0.12 9.52 -13.33
C ASP A 274 -1.18 8.72 -13.29
N PHE A 275 -2.29 9.38 -13.59
CA PHE A 275 -3.58 8.73 -13.79
C PHE A 275 -3.64 8.09 -15.18
N ALA A 276 -2.70 7.20 -15.45
CA ALA A 276 -2.57 6.43 -16.67
C ALA A 276 -1.88 5.10 -16.33
N PRO A 277 -2.11 4.06 -17.13
CA PRO A 277 -2.90 4.05 -18.37
C PRO A 277 -4.40 3.79 -18.18
N VAL A 278 -5.17 4.12 -19.21
CA VAL A 278 -6.54 3.63 -19.38
C VAL A 278 -6.47 2.17 -19.88
N ILE A 279 -6.99 1.25 -19.07
CA ILE A 279 -7.09 -0.19 -19.41
C ILE A 279 -8.54 -0.65 -19.58
N ASP A 280 -9.41 0.29 -19.92
CA ASP A 280 -10.77 -0.01 -20.33
C ASP A 280 -10.78 -0.75 -21.67
N VAL A 281 -11.57 -1.82 -21.76
CA VAL A 281 -11.75 -2.58 -23.01
C VAL A 281 -12.83 -1.91 -23.85
N GLY A 282 -12.44 -1.40 -25.01
CA GLY A 282 -13.32 -0.73 -25.96
C GLY A 282 -13.54 0.77 -25.74
N GLY A 283 -13.89 1.44 -26.83
CA GLY A 283 -13.93 2.91 -26.94
C GLY A 283 -15.31 3.55 -26.74
N GLY A 284 -16.11 3.06 -25.78
CA GLY A 284 -17.43 3.59 -25.46
C GLY A 284 -17.45 5.09 -25.06
N PRO A 285 -18.65 5.66 -24.83
CA PRO A 285 -18.78 7.08 -24.47
C PRO A 285 -17.93 7.47 -23.26
N GLY A 286 -17.15 8.54 -23.38
CA GLY A 286 -16.20 9.00 -22.35
C GLY A 286 -14.78 8.44 -22.52
N ILE A 287 -14.63 7.25 -23.11
CA ILE A 287 -13.34 6.62 -23.40
C ILE A 287 -12.88 6.96 -24.82
N GLY A 288 -13.53 6.44 -25.87
CA GLY A 288 -13.17 6.70 -27.26
C GLY A 288 -11.74 6.24 -27.61
N ASP A 289 -10.93 7.17 -28.11
CA ASP A 289 -9.51 6.99 -28.50
C ASP A 289 -8.56 6.75 -27.33
N ARG A 290 -9.07 6.84 -26.09
CA ARG A 290 -8.32 6.54 -24.86
C ARG A 290 -8.18 5.04 -24.60
N ALA A 291 -8.93 4.17 -25.29
CA ALA A 291 -8.76 2.72 -25.20
C ALA A 291 -7.70 2.24 -26.20
N TYR A 292 -6.85 1.30 -25.77
CA TYR A 292 -5.87 0.65 -26.66
C TYR A 292 -6.51 -0.25 -27.70
N SER A 293 -7.57 -0.99 -27.33
CA SER A 293 -8.20 -1.99 -28.19
C SER A 293 -9.57 -2.42 -27.66
N ASP A 294 -10.31 -3.16 -28.49
CA ASP A 294 -11.45 -3.96 -28.07
C ASP A 294 -11.03 -5.37 -27.58
N ASP A 295 -9.75 -5.74 -27.74
CA ASP A 295 -9.20 -7.02 -27.26
C ASP A 295 -8.64 -6.88 -25.83
N PRO A 296 -9.19 -7.58 -24.82
CA PRO A 296 -8.73 -7.48 -23.44
C PRO A 296 -7.29 -7.95 -23.22
N VAL A 297 -6.75 -8.81 -24.10
CA VAL A 297 -5.35 -9.25 -24.03
C VAL A 297 -4.42 -8.12 -24.46
N LEU A 298 -4.73 -7.47 -25.58
CA LEU A 298 -3.93 -6.32 -26.05
C LEU A 298 -4.01 -5.15 -25.07
N VAL A 299 -5.20 -4.85 -24.53
CA VAL A 299 -5.36 -3.78 -23.53
C VAL A 299 -4.47 -4.02 -22.32
N ALA A 300 -4.40 -5.26 -21.82
CA ALA A 300 -3.53 -5.60 -20.70
C ALA A 300 -2.05 -5.50 -21.06
N GLU A 301 -1.65 -5.98 -22.24
CA GLU A 301 -0.26 -5.95 -22.69
C GLU A 301 0.28 -4.52 -22.83
N TYR A 302 -0.46 -3.65 -23.52
CA TYR A 302 -0.10 -2.24 -23.69
C TYR A 302 -0.23 -1.44 -22.39
N GLY A 303 -1.27 -1.72 -21.59
CA GLY A 303 -1.43 -1.12 -20.27
C GLY A 303 -0.23 -1.42 -19.36
N MET A 304 0.20 -2.68 -19.28
CA MET A 304 1.35 -3.03 -18.46
C MET A 304 2.66 -2.45 -18.99
N ALA A 305 2.85 -2.39 -20.31
CA ALA A 305 3.99 -1.69 -20.89
C ALA A 305 4.04 -0.20 -20.51
N PHE A 306 2.90 0.48 -20.44
CA PHE A 306 2.81 1.87 -19.99
C PHE A 306 3.15 1.99 -18.50
N VAL A 307 2.53 1.18 -17.63
CA VAL A 307 2.82 1.15 -16.17
C VAL A 307 4.31 0.91 -15.90
N ASP A 308 4.89 -0.02 -16.65
CA ASP A 308 6.31 -0.36 -16.58
C ASP A 308 7.22 0.80 -16.99
N GLY A 309 6.82 1.57 -18.01
CA GLY A 309 7.51 2.78 -18.43
C GLY A 309 7.50 3.86 -17.34
N LEU A 310 6.33 4.11 -16.75
CA LEU A 310 6.19 5.04 -15.62
C LEU A 310 7.07 4.62 -14.43
N SER A 311 6.98 3.35 -14.05
CA SER A 311 7.68 2.77 -12.90
C SER A 311 9.21 2.85 -13.07
N ALA A 312 9.72 2.71 -14.30
CA ALA A 312 11.15 2.84 -14.59
C ALA A 312 11.72 4.25 -14.30
N ALA A 313 10.86 5.27 -14.19
CA ALA A 313 11.23 6.63 -13.81
C ALA A 313 10.82 6.99 -12.37
N GLY A 314 10.26 6.06 -11.60
CA GLY A 314 9.74 6.30 -10.26
C GLY A 314 8.37 7.00 -10.22
N ILE A 315 7.64 7.03 -11.33
CA ILE A 315 6.27 7.54 -11.37
C ILE A 315 5.29 6.40 -11.09
N THR A 316 4.37 6.62 -10.15
CA THR A 316 3.31 5.67 -9.82
C THR A 316 2.23 5.71 -10.90
N GLY A 317 2.08 4.63 -11.67
CA GLY A 317 0.96 4.48 -12.60
C GLY A 317 -0.33 4.07 -11.90
N VAL A 318 -1.45 4.65 -12.31
CA VAL A 318 -2.79 4.32 -11.82
C VAL A 318 -3.64 3.80 -12.97
N VAL A 319 -3.92 2.50 -12.98
CA VAL A 319 -4.75 1.90 -14.02
C VAL A 319 -6.23 2.22 -13.80
N LYS A 320 -6.95 2.50 -14.88
CA LYS A 320 -8.33 3.01 -14.81
C LYS A 320 -9.22 2.59 -16.00
N HIS A 321 -10.55 2.58 -15.87
CA HIS A 321 -11.36 2.95 -14.71
C HIS A 321 -12.12 1.72 -14.21
N PHE A 322 -11.68 1.13 -13.10
CA PHE A 322 -12.27 -0.10 -12.57
C PHE A 322 -13.78 0.08 -12.28
N PRO A 323 -14.65 -0.90 -12.57
CA PRO A 323 -14.36 -2.24 -13.14
C PRO A 323 -14.33 -2.32 -14.68
N GLY A 324 -14.29 -1.21 -15.40
CA GLY A 324 -14.23 -1.18 -16.87
C GLY A 324 -15.32 -0.29 -17.48
N HIS A 325 -14.93 0.87 -17.98
CA HIS A 325 -15.82 1.88 -18.55
C HIS A 325 -16.02 1.71 -20.06
N GLY A 326 -15.09 1.04 -20.74
CA GLY A 326 -15.01 1.01 -22.21
C GLY A 326 -16.25 0.50 -22.94
N ARG A 327 -17.09 -0.31 -22.28
CA ARG A 327 -18.36 -0.83 -22.82
C ARG A 327 -19.60 -0.24 -22.16
N ALA A 328 -19.44 0.80 -21.35
CA ALA A 328 -20.53 1.44 -20.65
C ALA A 328 -21.42 2.28 -21.58
N SER A 329 -22.65 2.53 -21.14
CA SER A 329 -23.70 3.14 -21.97
C SER A 329 -23.66 4.67 -22.07
N ALA A 330 -22.78 5.35 -21.33
CA ALA A 330 -22.73 6.81 -21.27
C ALA A 330 -21.39 7.33 -20.74
N ASP A 331 -21.17 8.63 -20.86
CA ASP A 331 -20.06 9.32 -20.22
C ASP A 331 -20.42 9.64 -18.75
N SER A 332 -19.59 9.15 -17.81
CA SER A 332 -19.75 9.34 -16.36
C SER A 332 -19.61 10.80 -15.92
N HIS A 333 -18.96 11.65 -16.72
CA HIS A 333 -18.93 13.09 -16.46
C HIS A 333 -20.33 13.71 -16.52
N LEU A 334 -21.24 13.12 -17.30
CA LEU A 334 -22.57 13.66 -17.58
C LEU A 334 -23.67 12.99 -16.74
N ARG A 335 -23.61 11.67 -16.57
CA ARG A 335 -24.61 10.88 -15.84
C ARG A 335 -24.05 9.50 -15.53
N LEU A 336 -24.67 8.79 -14.58
CA LEU A 336 -24.30 7.41 -14.26
C LEU A 336 -24.49 6.50 -15.50
N PRO A 337 -23.41 5.88 -16.01
CA PRO A 337 -23.48 4.90 -17.07
C PRO A 337 -23.70 3.51 -16.48
N THR A 338 -24.49 2.70 -17.17
CA THR A 338 -24.63 1.27 -16.88
C THR A 338 -23.69 0.49 -17.80
N THR A 339 -22.94 -0.44 -17.23
CA THR A 339 -22.02 -1.39 -17.89
C THR A 339 -22.75 -2.67 -18.31
N PRO A 340 -22.11 -3.58 -19.06
CA PRO A 340 -22.57 -4.96 -19.16
C PRO A 340 -22.73 -5.61 -17.76
N PRO A 341 -23.55 -6.66 -17.60
CA PRO A 341 -23.66 -7.36 -16.32
C PRO A 341 -22.31 -7.93 -15.87
N LEU A 342 -22.10 -8.02 -14.55
CA LEU A 342 -20.84 -8.48 -13.96
C LEU A 342 -20.35 -9.82 -14.54
N GLU A 343 -21.26 -10.78 -14.75
CA GLU A 343 -20.94 -12.10 -15.32
C GLU A 343 -20.23 -12.00 -16.67
N GLU A 344 -20.61 -11.03 -17.50
CA GLU A 344 -19.98 -10.77 -18.80
C GLU A 344 -18.66 -10.00 -18.65
N MET A 345 -18.61 -9.04 -17.73
CA MET A 345 -17.42 -8.23 -17.46
C MET A 345 -16.25 -9.08 -16.96
N LEU A 346 -16.50 -10.15 -16.21
CA LEU A 346 -15.46 -11.04 -15.67
C LEU A 346 -14.51 -11.58 -16.75
N ALA A 347 -15.01 -11.85 -17.96
CA ALA A 347 -14.23 -12.43 -19.04
C ALA A 347 -13.60 -11.40 -20.00
N VAL A 348 -14.05 -10.14 -19.94
CA VAL A 348 -13.69 -9.10 -20.92
C VAL A 348 -13.12 -7.89 -20.18
N ASP A 349 -13.99 -7.09 -19.57
CA ASP A 349 -13.66 -5.81 -18.96
C ASP A 349 -12.71 -5.93 -17.75
N LEU A 350 -12.83 -7.01 -16.97
CA LEU A 350 -12.01 -7.25 -15.77
C LEU A 350 -10.69 -7.97 -16.06
N GLU A 351 -10.51 -8.54 -17.25
CA GLU A 351 -9.30 -9.29 -17.59
C GLU A 351 -8.02 -8.41 -17.56
N PRO A 352 -8.01 -7.17 -18.09
CA PRO A 352 -6.87 -6.27 -17.90
C PRO A 352 -6.58 -5.95 -16.43
N PHE A 353 -7.60 -5.74 -15.61
CA PHE A 353 -7.42 -5.47 -14.17
C PHE A 353 -6.85 -6.68 -13.43
N ARG A 354 -7.34 -7.90 -13.73
CA ARG A 354 -6.79 -9.14 -13.15
C ARG A 354 -5.30 -9.28 -13.44
N ARG A 355 -4.89 -9.04 -14.70
CA ARG A 355 -3.47 -9.04 -15.07
C ARG A 355 -2.67 -7.93 -14.39
N ALA A 356 -3.23 -6.73 -14.27
CA ALA A 356 -2.56 -5.63 -13.59
C ALA A 356 -2.33 -5.92 -12.09
N ILE A 357 -3.31 -6.54 -11.43
CA ILE A 357 -3.21 -6.97 -10.03
C ILE A 357 -2.17 -8.09 -9.89
N GLU A 358 -2.20 -9.11 -10.76
CA GLU A 358 -1.20 -10.19 -10.79
C GLU A 358 0.23 -9.68 -11.04
N ALA A 359 0.37 -8.59 -11.80
CA ALA A 359 1.64 -7.92 -12.04
C ALA A 359 2.06 -6.95 -10.90
N GLY A 360 1.21 -6.76 -9.89
CA GLY A 360 1.51 -5.91 -8.73
C GLY A 360 1.40 -4.40 -9.01
N VAL A 361 0.43 -3.97 -9.82
CA VAL A 361 0.18 -2.54 -10.05
C VAL A 361 0.00 -1.79 -8.71
N PRO A 362 0.61 -0.61 -8.52
CA PRO A 362 0.60 0.05 -7.22
C PRO A 362 -0.74 0.68 -6.88
N ALA A 363 -1.53 1.09 -7.88
CA ALA A 363 -2.75 1.84 -7.69
C ALA A 363 -3.80 1.56 -8.78
N ILE A 364 -5.07 1.60 -8.39
CA ILE A 364 -6.24 1.45 -9.27
C ILE A 364 -7.22 2.58 -9.01
N MET A 365 -7.69 3.22 -10.07
CA MET A 365 -8.78 4.19 -10.00
C MET A 365 -10.13 3.51 -10.29
N VAL A 366 -11.11 3.75 -9.43
CA VAL A 366 -12.48 3.21 -9.53
C VAL A 366 -13.41 4.25 -10.12
N GLY A 367 -14.00 3.90 -11.27
CA GLY A 367 -14.92 4.76 -12.00
C GLY A 367 -16.33 4.82 -11.39
N HIS A 368 -17.10 5.81 -11.83
CA HIS A 368 -18.50 5.95 -11.44
C HIS A 368 -19.42 5.15 -12.37
N LEU A 369 -19.46 3.83 -12.17
CA LEU A 369 -20.17 2.89 -13.04
C LEU A 369 -21.29 2.16 -12.29
N ASP A 370 -22.46 2.06 -12.89
CA ASP A 370 -23.50 1.11 -12.47
C ASP A 370 -23.24 -0.25 -13.12
N VAL A 371 -23.07 -1.29 -12.29
CA VAL A 371 -22.70 -2.64 -12.72
C VAL A 371 -23.84 -3.58 -12.33
N PRO A 372 -24.68 -4.01 -13.30
CA PRO A 372 -25.76 -4.92 -13.02
C PRO A 372 -25.26 -6.23 -12.40
N GLY A 373 -25.87 -6.61 -11.27
CA GLY A 373 -25.45 -7.79 -10.49
C GLY A 373 -24.31 -7.52 -9.50
N LEU A 374 -23.86 -6.27 -9.35
CA LEU A 374 -22.85 -5.87 -8.38
C LEU A 374 -23.24 -4.63 -7.58
N THR A 375 -23.57 -3.52 -8.25
CA THR A 375 -23.74 -2.22 -7.56
C THR A 375 -25.18 -1.71 -7.50
N ASP A 376 -26.10 -2.35 -8.22
CA ASP A 376 -27.56 -2.10 -8.19
C ASP A 376 -27.94 -0.60 -8.24
N GLY A 377 -27.37 0.13 -9.19
CA GLY A 377 -27.65 1.56 -9.40
C GLY A 377 -26.80 2.48 -8.55
N ARG A 378 -25.90 1.98 -7.69
CA ARG A 378 -24.88 2.77 -7.00
C ARG A 378 -23.60 2.85 -7.87
N PRO A 379 -22.88 3.98 -7.91
CA PRO A 379 -21.59 4.02 -8.61
C PRO A 379 -20.59 3.08 -7.94
N ALA A 380 -19.80 2.35 -8.73
CA ALA A 380 -18.79 1.41 -8.23
C ALA A 380 -17.82 2.05 -7.23
N SER A 381 -17.43 3.32 -7.45
CA SER A 381 -16.58 4.09 -6.53
C SER A 381 -17.18 4.34 -5.14
N LEU A 382 -18.48 4.10 -4.94
CA LEU A 382 -19.21 4.28 -3.67
C LEU A 382 -19.77 2.96 -3.12
N SER A 383 -19.48 1.82 -3.76
CA SER A 383 -20.04 0.50 -3.45
C SER A 383 -18.98 -0.40 -2.81
N ALA A 384 -19.27 -0.86 -1.60
CA ALA A 384 -18.42 -1.82 -0.88
C ALA A 384 -18.37 -3.17 -1.61
N GLU A 385 -19.45 -3.54 -2.30
CA GLU A 385 -19.50 -4.75 -3.11
C GLU A 385 -18.50 -4.68 -4.28
N ALA A 386 -18.32 -3.49 -4.89
CA ALA A 386 -17.36 -3.31 -5.96
C ALA A 386 -15.91 -3.19 -5.47
N ILE A 387 -15.67 -2.42 -4.41
CA ILE A 387 -14.30 -2.20 -3.91
C ILE A 387 -13.87 -3.33 -2.98
N ASP A 388 -14.44 -3.45 -1.78
CA ASP A 388 -14.06 -4.51 -0.85
C ASP A 388 -14.42 -5.91 -1.40
N GLY A 389 -15.64 -6.09 -1.91
CA GLY A 389 -16.12 -7.40 -2.34
C GLY A 389 -15.48 -7.94 -3.62
N LEU A 390 -15.41 -7.14 -4.68
CA LEU A 390 -14.85 -7.58 -5.96
C LEU A 390 -13.36 -7.28 -6.08
N LEU A 391 -12.94 -6.03 -5.87
CA LEU A 391 -11.55 -5.62 -6.09
C LEU A 391 -10.58 -6.16 -5.02
N ARG A 392 -10.91 -6.01 -3.74
CA ARG A 392 -10.06 -6.49 -2.63
C ARG A 392 -10.19 -7.99 -2.42
N ASP A 393 -11.40 -8.48 -2.14
CA ASP A 393 -11.60 -9.87 -1.69
C ASP A 393 -11.48 -10.88 -2.83
N GLN A 394 -12.15 -10.64 -3.97
CA GLN A 394 -12.17 -11.62 -5.07
C GLN A 394 -10.96 -11.52 -5.98
N LEU A 395 -10.52 -10.30 -6.33
CA LEU A 395 -9.36 -10.09 -7.20
C LEU A 395 -8.04 -9.98 -6.43
N GLY A 396 -8.06 -9.81 -5.10
CA GLY A 396 -6.86 -9.83 -4.27
C GLY A 396 -6.00 -8.56 -4.34
N PHE A 397 -6.57 -7.42 -4.73
CA PHE A 397 -5.81 -6.18 -4.82
C PHE A 397 -5.50 -5.61 -3.43
N ASP A 398 -4.23 -5.38 -3.08
CA ASP A 398 -3.82 -4.69 -1.84
C ASP A 398 -3.16 -3.31 -2.08
N GLY A 399 -3.08 -2.86 -3.32
CA GLY A 399 -2.54 -1.55 -3.67
C GLY A 399 -3.45 -0.39 -3.27
N LEU A 400 -3.14 0.82 -3.71
CA LEU A 400 -3.91 2.02 -3.43
C LEU A 400 -5.19 2.08 -4.28
N VAL A 401 -6.36 2.27 -3.66
CA VAL A 401 -7.63 2.52 -4.38
C VAL A 401 -7.96 4.00 -4.36
N ILE A 402 -8.12 4.59 -5.53
CA ILE A 402 -8.46 6.01 -5.71
C ILE A 402 -9.83 6.09 -6.38
N THR A 403 -10.72 6.98 -5.95
CA THR A 403 -11.95 7.24 -6.72
C THR A 403 -11.62 8.02 -7.99
N ASP A 404 -12.43 7.84 -9.04
CA ASP A 404 -12.58 8.90 -10.04
C ASP A 404 -13.17 10.17 -9.39
N SER A 405 -13.15 11.30 -10.10
CA SER A 405 -13.45 12.61 -9.52
C SER A 405 -14.90 12.73 -9.04
N LEU A 406 -15.08 12.95 -7.73
CA LEU A 406 -16.41 12.92 -7.09
C LEU A 406 -17.32 14.09 -7.45
N ASP A 407 -16.81 15.09 -8.18
CA ASP A 407 -17.60 16.22 -8.74
C ASP A 407 -18.33 15.86 -10.05
N MET A 408 -18.08 14.67 -10.60
CA MET A 408 -18.69 14.21 -11.85
C MET A 408 -20.21 13.97 -11.72
N GLY A 409 -20.94 14.18 -12.82
CA GLY A 409 -22.41 14.10 -12.86
C GLY A 409 -22.99 12.74 -12.45
N ALA A 410 -22.24 11.64 -12.59
CA ALA A 410 -22.63 10.32 -12.09
C ALA A 410 -22.78 10.25 -10.56
N VAL A 411 -22.08 11.13 -9.82
CA VAL A 411 -22.09 11.23 -8.35
C VAL A 411 -22.95 12.42 -7.92
N THR A 412 -22.64 13.63 -8.40
CA THR A 412 -23.26 14.88 -7.94
C THR A 412 -24.75 14.98 -8.22
N ALA A 413 -25.29 14.14 -9.12
CA ALA A 413 -26.73 14.01 -9.32
C ALA A 413 -27.49 13.48 -8.09
N ARG A 414 -26.81 12.82 -7.14
CA ARG A 414 -27.45 12.16 -5.99
C ARG A 414 -26.74 12.35 -4.65
N TRP A 415 -25.43 12.61 -4.64
CA TRP A 415 -24.65 12.82 -3.43
C TRP A 415 -24.02 14.21 -3.44
N SER A 416 -24.01 14.87 -2.29
CA SER A 416 -23.09 15.98 -2.05
C SER A 416 -21.65 15.48 -1.95
N THR A 417 -20.66 16.36 -2.13
CA THR A 417 -19.24 16.01 -2.05
C THR A 417 -18.87 15.35 -0.71
N PRO A 418 -19.27 15.86 0.47
CA PRO A 418 -18.97 15.19 1.74
C PRO A 418 -19.62 13.80 1.86
N GLU A 419 -20.88 13.64 1.44
CA GLU A 419 -21.56 12.34 1.46
C GLU A 419 -20.88 11.32 0.54
N ALA A 420 -20.44 11.76 -0.65
CA ALA A 420 -19.73 10.92 -1.60
C ALA A 420 -18.37 10.48 -1.07
N VAL A 421 -17.61 11.38 -0.42
CA VAL A 421 -16.33 11.08 0.21
C VAL A 421 -16.49 10.03 1.31
N LEU A 422 -17.44 10.23 2.23
CA LEU A 422 -17.70 9.27 3.31
C LEU A 422 -18.14 7.90 2.76
N ALA A 423 -19.00 7.89 1.74
CA ALA A 423 -19.44 6.67 1.09
C ALA A 423 -18.28 5.93 0.38
N ALA A 424 -17.38 6.65 -0.28
CA ALA A 424 -16.21 6.07 -0.94
C ALA A 424 -15.21 5.47 0.07
N LEU A 425 -14.85 6.25 1.11
CA LEU A 425 -13.93 5.80 2.15
C LEU A 425 -14.50 4.58 2.88
N GLY A 426 -15.79 4.62 3.24
CA GLY A 426 -16.50 3.51 3.87
C GLY A 426 -16.67 2.27 2.99
N ALA A 427 -16.62 2.44 1.66
CA ALA A 427 -16.66 1.35 0.69
C ALA A 427 -15.31 0.67 0.44
N GLY A 428 -14.21 1.25 0.90
CA GLY A 428 -12.85 0.70 0.72
C GLY A 428 -11.90 1.56 -0.12
N ALA A 429 -12.32 2.72 -0.61
CA ALA A 429 -11.42 3.64 -1.32
C ALA A 429 -10.44 4.29 -0.35
N ASP A 430 -9.15 4.36 -0.70
CA ASP A 430 -8.10 4.92 0.16
C ASP A 430 -7.88 6.41 -0.08
N ILE A 431 -8.11 6.88 -1.31
CA ILE A 431 -8.12 8.30 -1.66
C ILE A 431 -9.46 8.66 -2.31
N ALA A 432 -10.12 9.67 -1.76
CA ALA A 432 -11.25 10.34 -2.41
C ALA A 432 -10.74 11.53 -3.22
N LEU A 433 -11.00 11.50 -4.53
CA LEU A 433 -10.60 12.54 -5.47
C LEU A 433 -11.68 13.63 -5.57
N LEU A 434 -11.31 14.85 -5.21
CA LEU A 434 -12.14 16.05 -5.32
C LEU A 434 -11.83 16.77 -6.64
N GLY A 435 -12.85 17.34 -7.27
CA GLY A 435 -12.67 18.12 -8.50
C GLY A 435 -11.88 19.41 -8.30
N ASP A 436 -12.04 20.04 -7.13
CA ASP A 436 -11.28 21.21 -6.72
C ASP A 436 -11.12 21.33 -5.19
N THR A 437 -10.53 22.43 -4.71
CA THR A 437 -10.29 22.69 -3.29
C THR A 437 -11.39 23.50 -2.59
N THR A 438 -12.49 23.83 -3.27
CA THR A 438 -13.53 24.74 -2.76
C THR A 438 -14.21 24.20 -1.51
N GLU A 439 -14.54 22.90 -1.52
CA GLU A 439 -15.24 22.21 -0.42
C GLU A 439 -14.26 21.48 0.53
N LEU A 440 -12.94 21.67 0.37
CA LEU A 440 -11.93 20.90 1.09
C LEU A 440 -12.10 20.97 2.62
N ASP A 441 -12.33 22.17 3.16
CA ASP A 441 -12.47 22.37 4.61
C ASP A 441 -13.73 21.69 5.18
N GLU A 442 -14.82 21.69 4.40
CA GLU A 442 -16.08 21.04 4.76
C GLU A 442 -15.92 19.52 4.72
N VAL A 443 -15.34 18.99 3.63
CA VAL A 443 -15.07 17.56 3.45
C VAL A 443 -14.13 17.04 4.53
N HIS A 444 -13.02 17.74 4.79
CA HIS A 444 -12.06 17.37 5.83
C HIS A 444 -12.73 17.28 7.20
N SER A 445 -13.52 18.30 7.55
CA SER A 445 -14.26 18.33 8.82
C SER A 445 -15.30 17.21 8.91
N ALA A 446 -15.96 16.87 7.79
CA ALA A 446 -16.92 15.78 7.73
C ALA A 446 -16.27 14.41 7.97
N VAL A 447 -15.09 14.15 7.40
CA VAL A 447 -14.33 12.92 7.64
C VAL A 447 -13.92 12.80 9.11
N VAL A 448 -13.40 13.88 9.70
CA VAL A 448 -13.04 13.90 11.13
C VAL A 448 -14.27 13.61 12.01
N ALA A 449 -15.37 14.31 11.77
CA ALA A 449 -16.61 14.13 12.54
C ALA A 449 -17.20 12.72 12.37
N ALA A 450 -17.13 12.14 11.17
CA ALA A 450 -17.58 10.77 10.92
C ALA A 450 -16.76 9.74 11.70
N VAL A 451 -15.44 9.94 11.83
CA VAL A 451 -14.59 9.06 12.65
C VAL A 451 -14.87 9.23 14.14
N GLU A 452 -14.99 10.46 14.62
CA GLU A 452 -15.26 10.75 16.03
C GLU A 452 -16.64 10.25 16.49
N SER A 453 -17.62 10.27 15.59
CA SER A 453 -18.97 9.75 15.84
C SER A 453 -19.10 8.23 15.63
N GLY A 454 -18.13 7.61 14.95
CA GLY A 454 -18.12 6.19 14.59
C GLY A 454 -18.93 5.84 13.34
N GLU A 455 -19.38 6.82 12.56
CA GLU A 455 -19.96 6.61 11.22
C GLU A 455 -18.91 6.01 10.26
N LEU A 456 -17.67 6.51 10.31
CA LEU A 456 -16.52 5.91 9.65
C LEU A 456 -15.66 5.22 10.71
N ALA A 457 -15.36 3.93 10.52
CA ALA A 457 -14.54 3.19 11.47
C ALA A 457 -13.12 3.79 11.53
N PRO A 458 -12.56 4.11 12.71
CA PRO A 458 -11.19 4.63 12.83
C PRO A 458 -10.14 3.72 12.17
N ALA A 459 -10.34 2.39 12.26
CA ALA A 459 -9.45 1.42 11.63
C ALA A 459 -9.45 1.52 10.09
N ARG A 460 -10.60 1.84 9.48
CA ARG A 460 -10.71 2.03 8.03
C ARG A 460 -9.91 3.26 7.57
N LEU A 461 -10.01 4.37 8.30
CA LEU A 461 -9.24 5.57 7.99
C LEU A 461 -7.72 5.33 8.17
N ALA A 462 -7.34 4.62 9.23
CA ALA A 462 -5.94 4.27 9.50
C ALA A 462 -5.35 3.37 8.40
N GLU A 463 -6.11 2.38 7.95
CA GLU A 463 -5.73 1.50 6.85
C GLU A 463 -5.53 2.26 5.53
N ALA A 464 -6.50 3.12 5.16
CA ALA A 464 -6.37 4.00 3.99
C ALA A 464 -5.12 4.89 4.09
N THR A 465 -4.93 5.53 5.24
CA THR A 465 -3.78 6.39 5.51
C THR A 465 -2.46 5.63 5.38
N ALA A 466 -2.38 4.41 5.91
CA ALA A 466 -1.21 3.55 5.78
C ALA A 466 -0.87 3.25 4.31
N ARG A 467 -1.87 2.94 3.47
CA ARG A 467 -1.65 2.71 2.03
C ARG A 467 -1.17 3.97 1.31
N VAL A 468 -1.71 5.14 1.65
CA VAL A 468 -1.26 6.43 1.10
C VAL A 468 0.21 6.71 1.50
N LEU A 469 0.55 6.55 2.78
CA LEU A 469 1.91 6.78 3.26
C LEU A 469 2.91 5.79 2.66
N ARG A 470 2.53 4.53 2.45
CA ARG A 470 3.34 3.53 1.74
C ARG A 470 3.66 3.98 0.31
N ILE A 471 2.69 4.53 -0.43
CA ILE A 471 2.93 5.08 -1.78
C ILE A 471 3.87 6.29 -1.73
N LYS A 472 3.83 7.08 -0.65
CA LYS A 472 4.78 8.17 -0.41
C LYS A 472 6.17 7.68 0.04
N GLY A 473 6.39 6.38 0.20
CA GLY A 473 7.63 5.80 0.70
C GLY A 473 7.89 6.08 2.18
N LEU A 474 6.83 6.32 2.96
CA LEU A 474 6.91 6.65 4.39
C LEU A 474 6.41 5.50 5.26
N ASP A 475 7.17 5.20 6.32
CA ASP A 475 6.73 4.31 7.38
C ASP A 475 5.94 5.09 8.44
N PRO A 476 4.62 4.85 8.61
CA PRO A 476 3.82 5.54 9.61
C PRO A 476 4.32 5.33 11.05
N CYS A 477 5.06 4.25 11.34
CA CYS A 477 5.61 4.01 12.67
C CYS A 477 6.76 4.97 13.04
N THR A 478 7.35 5.64 12.05
CA THR A 478 8.46 6.58 12.24
C THR A 478 8.01 8.05 12.30
N LEU A 479 6.76 8.32 11.97
CA LEU A 479 6.20 9.68 11.97
C LEU A 479 5.81 10.11 13.39
N ALA A 480 6.25 11.31 13.79
CA ALA A 480 5.90 11.92 15.07
C ALA A 480 5.04 13.18 14.81
N LEU A 481 3.80 12.98 14.36
CA LEU A 481 2.86 14.02 13.90
C LEU A 481 1.65 14.21 14.82
#